data_AF-A0A2U1CND4-F1
#
_entry.id   AF-A0A2U1CND4-F1
#
_cell.length_a   1.000
_cell.length_b   1.000
_cell.length_c   1.000
_cell.angle_alpha   90.00
_cell.angle_beta   90.00
_cell.angle_gamma   90.00
#
_symmetry.space_group_name_H-M   'P 1'
#
loop_
_entity.id
_entity.type
_entity.pdbx_description
1 polymer ?
#
loop_
_entity_poly.entity_id
_entity_poly.type
_entity_poly.pdbx_seq_one_letter_code
_entity_poly.pdbx_strand_id
1 'polypeptide(L)'
;MKSTLSALALGFGLLASATSVSALAQNADQPELTRQEVQRDLQAWRDAGFSEQAYIALSYDAFSDAYKSRMAKYQQLRQADAQ
;
A
#
# COMPACT_ATOMS: atom_id res chain seq x y z
N MET A 1 -23.62 -53.81 -1.52
CA MET A 1 -22.49 -53.41 -0.66
C MET A 1 -21.41 -52.76 -1.53
N LYS A 2 -20.96 -51.55 -1.16
CA LYS A 2 -19.60 -50.98 -1.34
C LYS A 2 -19.15 -50.72 -2.80
N SER A 3 -19.34 -49.52 -3.35
CA SER A 3 -18.45 -48.34 -3.25
C SER A 3 -17.17 -48.51 -4.09
N THR A 4 -17.17 -48.04 -5.34
CA THR A 4 -16.63 -46.74 -5.83
C THR A 4 -15.12 -46.71 -6.02
N LEU A 5 -14.69 -46.45 -7.27
CA LEU A 5 -13.53 -45.62 -7.55
C LEU A 5 -13.92 -44.63 -8.65
N SER A 6 -14.22 -43.41 -8.22
CA SER A 6 -14.24 -42.21 -9.04
C SER A 6 -12.80 -41.79 -9.32
N ALA A 7 -12.48 -41.48 -10.58
CA ALA A 7 -11.59 -40.37 -10.93
C ALA A 7 -11.71 -40.13 -12.44
N LEU A 8 -12.45 -39.09 -12.79
CA LEU A 8 -12.65 -38.62 -14.15
C LEU A 8 -11.35 -38.09 -14.76
N ALA A 9 -11.26 -38.31 -16.06
CA ALA A 9 -10.14 -38.09 -16.96
C ALA A 9 -9.44 -36.72 -16.86
N LEU A 10 -8.11 -36.80 -16.99
CA LEU A 10 -7.22 -35.71 -17.40
C LEU A 10 -7.65 -35.18 -18.77
N GLY A 11 -8.31 -34.02 -18.81
CA GLY A 11 -8.67 -33.32 -20.03
C GLY A 11 -8.03 -31.94 -20.05
N PHE A 12 -6.94 -31.80 -20.81
CA PHE A 12 -6.35 -30.52 -21.19
C PHE A 12 -7.34 -29.77 -22.08
N GLY A 13 -8.13 -28.87 -21.48
CA GLY A 13 -9.03 -27.97 -22.20
C GLY A 13 -8.39 -26.59 -22.35
N LEU A 14 -7.87 -26.28 -23.55
CA LEU A 14 -7.65 -24.91 -23.98
C LEU A 14 -9.01 -24.19 -24.00
N LEU A 15 -9.25 -23.32 -23.02
CA LEU A 15 -10.33 -22.35 -23.05
C LEU A 15 -9.70 -20.96 -22.98
N ALA A 16 -9.46 -20.41 -24.18
CA ALA A 16 -9.28 -18.99 -24.37
C ALA A 16 -10.61 -18.30 -24.02
N SER A 17 -10.62 -17.54 -22.93
CA SER A 17 -11.66 -16.57 -22.62
C SER A 17 -10.99 -15.41 -21.89
N ALA A 18 -10.45 -14.50 -22.70
CA ALA A 18 -10.00 -13.20 -22.27
C ALA A 18 -11.22 -12.33 -21.92
N THR A 19 -11.44 -12.05 -20.64
CA THR A 19 -12.25 -10.94 -20.07
C THR A 19 -12.11 -11.03 -18.55
N SER A 20 -11.59 -10.10 -17.75
CA SER A 20 -11.10 -8.74 -17.93
C SER A 20 -10.12 -8.49 -16.78
N VAL A 21 -8.82 -8.31 -17.06
CA VAL A 21 -7.90 -7.75 -16.07
C VAL A 21 -8.11 -6.23 -16.08
N SER A 22 -9.11 -5.76 -15.33
CA SER A 22 -9.34 -4.32 -15.12
C SER A 22 -9.13 -3.97 -13.65
N ALA A 23 -7.92 -4.22 -13.15
CA ALA A 23 -7.45 -3.66 -11.87
C ALA A 23 -6.62 -2.37 -12.08
N LEU A 24 -6.66 -1.78 -13.28
CA LEU A 24 -5.87 -0.59 -13.64
C LEU A 24 -6.69 0.71 -13.72
N ALA A 25 -8.02 0.66 -13.64
CA ALA A 25 -8.88 1.84 -13.88
C ALA A 25 -9.34 2.60 -12.62
N GLN A 26 -9.01 2.14 -11.40
CA GLN A 26 -9.53 2.75 -10.17
C GLN A 26 -8.77 4.01 -9.70
N ASN A 27 -7.74 4.47 -10.44
CA ASN A 27 -6.96 5.65 -10.06
C ASN A 27 -7.25 6.90 -10.91
N ALA A 28 -8.25 6.86 -11.81
CA ALA A 28 -8.49 7.96 -12.75
C ALA A 28 -9.03 9.25 -12.10
N ASP A 29 -9.59 9.17 -10.89
CA ASP A 29 -10.23 10.30 -10.19
C ASP A 29 -9.48 10.75 -8.92
N GLN A 30 -8.24 10.29 -8.69
CA GLN A 30 -7.45 10.82 -7.58
C GLN A 30 -6.88 12.20 -7.99
N PRO A 31 -7.06 13.25 -7.17
CA PRO A 31 -6.44 14.54 -7.44
C PRO A 31 -4.92 14.35 -7.54
N GLU A 32 -4.34 14.79 -8.66
CA GLU A 32 -2.91 14.69 -8.87
C GLU A 32 -2.17 15.64 -7.91
N LEU A 33 -1.25 15.11 -7.11
CA LEU A 33 -0.45 15.92 -6.21
C LEU A 33 0.52 16.79 -7.01
N THR A 34 0.54 18.08 -6.72
CA THR A 34 1.55 18.98 -7.26
C THR A 34 2.92 18.64 -6.69
N ARG A 35 3.98 18.96 -7.45
CA ARG A 35 5.36 18.81 -6.98
C ARG A 35 5.60 19.54 -5.64
N GLN A 36 4.98 20.70 -5.46
CA GLN A 36 5.11 21.49 -4.25
C GLN A 36 4.47 20.77 -3.04
N GLU A 37 3.29 20.19 -3.22
CA GLU A 37 2.63 19.40 -2.17
C GLU A 37 3.46 18.19 -1.77
N VAL A 38 4.03 17.47 -2.76
CA VAL A 38 4.93 16.34 -2.50
C VAL A 38 6.17 16.79 -1.72
N GLN A 39 6.81 17.90 -2.11
CA GLN A 39 8.00 18.40 -1.43
C GLN A 39 7.72 18.79 0.03
N ARG A 40 6.58 19.42 0.28
CA ARG A 40 6.12 19.79 1.63
C ARG A 40 5.82 18.55 2.47
N ASP A 41 5.10 17.57 1.94
CA ASP A 41 4.81 16.32 2.66
C ASP A 41 6.10 15.56 3.04
N LEU A 42 7.05 15.49 2.10
CA LEU A 42 8.37 14.91 2.36
C LEU A 42 9.17 15.67 3.41
N GLN A 43 9.00 16.99 3.50
CA GLN A 43 9.63 17.80 4.54
C GLN A 43 9.01 17.49 5.91
N ALA A 44 7.68 17.49 6.02
CA ALA A 44 6.97 17.12 7.24
C ALA A 44 7.35 15.70 7.70
N TRP A 45 7.51 14.77 6.76
CA TRP A 45 7.99 13.41 7.03
C TRP A 45 9.40 13.38 7.63
N ARG A 46 10.33 14.15 7.07
CA ARG A 46 11.69 14.28 7.62
C ARG A 46 11.70 14.95 8.99
N ASP A 47 10.94 16.02 9.18
CA ASP A 47 10.85 16.76 10.45
C ASP A 47 10.22 15.93 11.57
N ALA A 48 9.34 14.99 11.20
CA ALA A 48 8.80 13.98 12.11
C ALA A 48 9.82 12.93 12.55
N GLY A 49 11.03 12.91 11.95
CA GLY A 49 12.11 11.99 12.29
C GLY A 49 12.15 10.72 11.44
N PHE A 50 11.52 10.72 10.26
CA PHE A 50 11.63 9.64 9.28
C PHE A 50 12.71 9.95 8.24
N SER A 51 13.97 10.03 8.68
CA SER A 51 15.11 9.97 7.75
C SER A 51 15.17 8.62 7.04
N GLU A 52 15.93 8.53 5.95
CA GLU A 52 16.14 7.27 5.20
C GLU A 52 16.63 6.12 6.11
N GLN A 53 17.52 6.43 7.06
CA GLN A 53 18.03 5.48 8.05
C GLN A 53 16.97 5.09 9.08
N ALA A 54 16.15 6.05 9.53
CA ALA A 54 15.05 5.79 10.45
C ALA A 54 13.94 4.96 9.82
N TYR A 55 13.65 5.15 8.54
CA TYR A 55 12.67 4.36 7.79
C TYR A 55 13.05 2.88 7.76
N ILE A 56 14.31 2.55 7.47
CA ILE A 56 14.79 1.16 7.47
C ILE A 56 14.66 0.55 8.86
N ALA A 57 15.06 1.27 9.92
CA ALA A 57 15.00 0.75 11.28
C ALA A 57 13.56 0.57 11.81
N LEU A 58 12.64 1.49 11.46
CA LEU A 58 11.28 1.50 12.00
C LEU A 58 10.25 0.78 11.13
N SER A 59 10.55 0.52 9.86
CA SER A 59 9.64 -0.23 8.97
C SER A 59 9.41 -1.67 9.44
N TYR A 60 10.33 -2.23 10.23
CA TYR A 60 10.18 -3.54 10.87
C TYR A 60 9.36 -3.51 12.17
N ASP A 61 9.21 -2.34 12.81
CA ASP A 61 8.47 -2.18 14.07
C ASP A 61 7.54 -0.95 14.05
N ALA A 62 6.53 -1.03 13.18
CA ALA A 62 5.47 -0.03 13.08
C ALA A 62 4.57 0.04 14.34
N PHE A 63 4.74 -0.88 15.30
CA PHE A 63 3.98 -0.88 16.56
C PHE A 63 4.78 -0.30 17.74
N SER A 64 6.07 -0.03 17.55
CA SER A 64 6.91 0.64 18.54
C SER A 64 6.34 2.00 18.95
N ASP A 65 6.61 2.38 20.20
CA ASP A 65 6.28 3.72 20.69
C ASP A 65 7.06 4.81 19.94
N ALA A 66 8.27 4.48 19.47
CA ALA A 66 9.06 5.34 18.61
C ALA A 66 8.35 5.64 17.28
N TYR A 67 7.80 4.62 16.62
CA TYR A 67 7.03 4.81 15.40
C TYR A 67 5.76 5.64 15.66
N LYS A 68 4.98 5.27 16.68
CA LYS A 68 3.74 5.98 17.05
C LYS A 68 3.98 7.46 17.35
N SER A 69 5.03 7.77 18.11
CA SER A 69 5.39 9.15 18.46
C SER A 69 5.73 9.98 17.22
N ARG A 70 6.53 9.43 16.30
CA ARG A 70 6.89 10.11 15.04
C ARG A 70 5.69 10.27 14.12
N MET A 71 4.84 9.26 14.03
CA MET A 71 3.61 9.32 13.24
C MET A 71 2.66 10.40 13.78
N ALA A 72 2.50 10.51 15.10
CA ALA A 72 1.71 11.58 15.71
C ALA A 72 2.27 12.97 15.37
N LYS A 73 3.60 13.14 15.43
CA LYS A 73 4.27 14.38 15.03
C LYS A 73 4.06 14.71 13.54
N TYR A 74 4.18 13.72 12.65
CA TYR A 74 3.91 13.88 11.22
C TYR A 74 2.47 14.36 10.96
N GLN A 75 1.48 13.76 11.63
CA GLN A 75 0.08 14.19 11.49
C GLN A 75 -0.14 15.63 11.96
N GLN A 76 0.47 16.03 13.07
CA GLN A 76 0.41 17.42 13.55
C GLN A 76 0.99 18.41 12.54
N LEU A 77 2.17 18.10 11.97
CA LEU A 77 2.81 18.95 10.96
C LEU A 77 1.96 19.08 9.70
N ARG A 78 1.39 17.97 9.22
CA ARG A 78 0.49 17.98 8.06
C ARG A 78 -0.78 18.78 8.26
N GLN A 79 -1.35 18.75 9.46
CA GLN A 79 -2.55 19.51 9.78
C GLN A 79 -2.26 21.01 9.85
N ALA A 80 -1.11 21.40 10.41
CA ALA A 80 -0.67 22.79 10.43
C ALA A 80 -0.41 23.34 9.03
N ASP A 81 0.18 22.52 8.16
CA ASP A 81 0.48 22.89 6.76
C ASP A 81 -0.77 22.94 5.86
N ALA A 82 -1.87 22.30 6.26
CA ALA A 82 -3.12 22.27 5.48
C ALA A 82 -4.03 23.49 5.73
N GLN A 83 -3.66 24.38 6.67
CA GLN A 83 -4.34 25.64 6.98
C GLN A 83 -3.76 26.80 6.18
#